data_AF-A0A2Z6RS29-F1
#
_entry.id   AF-A0A2Z6RS29-F1
#
_cell.length_a   1.000
_cell.length_b   1.000
_cell.length_c   1.000
_cell.angle_alpha   90.00
_cell.angle_beta   90.00
_cell.angle_gamma   90.00
#
_symmetry.space_group_name_H-M   'P 1'
#
loop_
_entity.id
_entity.type
_entity.pdbx_description
1 polymer ?
#
loop_
_entity_poly.entity_id
_entity_poly.type
_entity_poly.pdbx_seq_one_letter_code
_entity_poly.pdbx_strand_id
1 'polypeptide(L)'
;QPETYDELLPKLLPVMRKMCLSRKAQEEKSKKDEWFSSLQYLNACINDLPISESFLDNASEFDGMNLATSDALGWKVDESSKFAVKGNSEHTSEALGWHRNVAVTLNDEEGKPIITIIGNYAVVDNGDPKPMLWLGTTGIRKVEGVCDSTKNQFCIKDHGKTYIIPTFSKTPEVKDLPKEEQDQSSTNSSNLTGEKDLKKSA
;
A
#
# COMPACT_ATOMS: atom_id res chain seq x y z
N GLN A 1 -16.27 12.28 -31.16
CA GLN A 1 -14.84 12.05 -30.83
C GLN A 1 -14.79 11.20 -29.57
N PRO A 2 -13.70 10.47 -29.30
CA PRO A 2 -13.52 9.86 -27.97
C PRO A 2 -13.43 10.98 -26.93
N GLU A 3 -14.18 10.88 -25.85
CA GLU A 3 -14.25 11.92 -24.81
C GLU A 3 -13.45 11.55 -23.56
N THR A 4 -13.11 10.26 -23.41
CA THR A 4 -12.43 9.73 -22.23
C THR A 4 -11.15 8.98 -22.58
N TYR A 5 -10.24 8.92 -21.60
CA TYR A 5 -8.98 8.16 -21.70
C TYR A 5 -9.24 6.68 -22.02
N ASP A 6 -10.27 6.09 -21.40
CA ASP A 6 -10.64 4.68 -21.57
C ASP A 6 -11.22 4.37 -22.96
N GLU A 7 -11.82 5.35 -23.64
CA GLU A 7 -12.31 5.21 -25.03
C GLU A 7 -11.18 5.32 -26.07
N LEU A 8 -10.08 5.97 -25.73
CA LEU A 8 -8.90 6.12 -26.58
C LEU A 8 -7.98 4.91 -26.49
N LEU A 9 -7.88 4.30 -25.31
CA LEU A 9 -6.95 3.20 -25.02
C LEU A 9 -7.01 2.01 -26.00
N PRO A 10 -8.21 1.54 -26.44
CA PRO A 10 -8.31 0.42 -27.39
C PRO A 10 -7.93 0.80 -28.83
N LYS A 11 -7.89 2.10 -29.15
CA LYS A 11 -7.57 2.63 -30.49
C LYS A 11 -6.07 2.90 -30.67
N LEU A 12 -5.29 2.79 -29.60
CA LEU A 12 -3.84 2.95 -29.63
C LEU A 12 -3.16 1.72 -30.26
N LEU A 13 -2.01 1.93 -30.88
CA LEU A 13 -1.13 0.84 -31.27
C LEU A 13 -0.72 0.01 -30.04
N PRO A 14 -0.49 -1.32 -30.18
CA PRO A 14 -0.19 -2.20 -29.04
C PRO A 14 0.94 -1.69 -28.14
N VAL A 15 2.01 -1.14 -28.73
CA VAL A 15 3.16 -0.58 -27.99
C VAL A 15 2.74 0.64 -27.16
N MET A 16 2.00 1.58 -27.76
CA MET A 16 1.51 2.77 -27.05
C MET A 16 0.53 2.39 -25.93
N ARG A 17 -0.35 1.42 -26.17
CA ARG A 17 -1.27 0.89 -25.14
C ARG A 17 -0.49 0.31 -23.95
N LYS A 18 0.56 -0.47 -24.20
CA LYS A 18 1.43 -1.04 -23.16
C LYS A 18 2.12 0.08 -22.35
N MET A 19 2.66 1.09 -23.02
CA MET A 19 3.28 2.24 -22.35
C MET A 19 2.29 3.03 -21.48
N CYS A 20 1.10 3.33 -22.01
CA CYS A 20 0.05 4.04 -21.28
C CYS A 20 -0.40 3.28 -20.02
N LEU A 21 -0.66 1.98 -20.14
CA LEU A 21 -1.02 1.12 -19.00
C LEU A 21 0.11 1.05 -17.96
N SER A 22 1.36 0.91 -18.41
CA SER A 22 2.52 0.88 -17.51
C SER A 22 2.67 2.19 -16.74
N ARG A 23 2.48 3.33 -17.40
CA ARG A 23 2.52 4.65 -16.76
C ARG A 23 1.39 4.82 -15.76
N LYS A 24 0.15 4.42 -16.10
CA LYS A 24 -1.00 4.47 -15.18
C LYS A 24 -0.74 3.62 -13.94
N ALA A 25 -0.26 2.39 -14.12
CA ALA A 25 0.09 1.50 -13.01
C ALA A 25 1.22 2.08 -12.13
N GLN A 26 2.20 2.75 -12.74
CA GLN A 26 3.27 3.42 -12.00
C GLN A 26 2.77 4.65 -11.23
N GLU A 27 1.87 5.45 -11.81
CA GLU A 27 1.24 6.59 -11.14
C GLU A 27 0.35 6.15 -9.97
N GLU A 28 -0.46 5.10 -10.16
CA GLU A 28 -1.27 4.48 -9.09
C GLU A 28 -0.38 3.93 -7.97
N LYS A 29 0.68 3.22 -8.33
CA LYS A 29 1.66 2.71 -7.37
C LYS A 29 2.37 3.83 -6.62
N SER A 30 2.80 4.88 -7.31
CA SER A 30 3.46 6.04 -6.70
C SER A 30 2.54 6.75 -5.71
N LYS A 31 1.25 6.91 -6.04
CA LYS A 31 0.25 7.48 -5.12
C LYS A 31 0.04 6.60 -3.89
N LYS A 32 0.01 5.28 -4.08
CA LYS A 32 -0.06 4.32 -2.97
C LYS A 32 1.17 4.44 -2.07
N ASP A 33 2.36 4.44 -2.66
CA ASP A 33 3.63 4.55 -1.92
C ASP A 33 3.74 5.90 -1.18
N GLU A 34 3.29 7.00 -1.80
CA GLU A 34 3.21 8.32 -1.16
C GLU A 34 2.25 8.33 0.03
N TRP A 35 1.05 7.76 -0.12
CA TRP A 35 0.10 7.64 0.99
C TRP A 35 0.68 6.84 2.15
N PHE A 36 1.22 5.63 1.90
CA PHE A 36 1.85 4.82 2.94
C PHE A 36 3.06 5.51 3.58
N SER A 37 3.80 6.34 2.85
CA SER A 37 4.94 7.10 3.38
C SER A 37 4.52 8.28 4.25
N SER A 38 3.28 8.78 4.10
CA SER A 38 2.72 9.84 4.93
C SER A 38 2.24 9.37 6.30
N LEU A 39 2.04 8.05 6.47
CA LEU A 39 1.53 7.45 7.71
C LEU A 39 2.62 7.39 8.79
N GLN A 40 2.16 7.45 10.03
CA GLN A 40 2.99 7.18 11.21
C GLN A 40 2.79 5.72 11.62
N TYR A 41 3.88 4.97 11.66
CA TYR A 41 3.92 3.57 12.06
C TYR A 41 4.31 3.45 13.53
N LEU A 42 3.95 2.34 14.15
CA LEU A 42 4.31 2.03 15.52
C LEU A 42 4.54 0.53 15.66
N ASN A 43 5.17 0.11 16.75
CA ASN A 43 5.33 -1.30 17.06
C ASN A 43 4.11 -1.79 17.82
N ALA A 44 3.46 -2.85 17.32
CA ALA A 44 2.34 -3.47 18.01
C ALA A 44 2.36 -4.99 17.87
N CYS A 45 1.72 -5.67 18.82
CA CYS A 45 1.47 -7.10 18.76
C CYS A 45 0.06 -7.44 19.26
N ILE A 46 -0.44 -8.59 18.80
CA ILE A 46 -1.70 -9.20 19.23
C ILE A 46 -1.37 -10.64 19.63
N ASN A 47 -1.67 -11.06 20.86
CA ASN A 47 -1.33 -12.42 21.34
C ASN A 47 0.12 -12.82 21.03
N ASP A 48 1.07 -11.94 21.35
CA ASP A 48 2.51 -12.10 21.07
C ASP A 48 2.90 -12.20 19.58
N LEU A 49 1.95 -12.11 18.64
CA LEU A 49 2.23 -11.98 17.21
C LEU A 49 2.65 -10.52 16.93
N PRO A 50 3.94 -10.26 16.61
CA PRO A 50 4.35 -8.93 16.17
C PRO A 50 3.72 -8.62 14.81
N ILE A 51 3.09 -7.45 14.70
CA ILE A 51 2.48 -7.01 13.46
C ILE A 51 3.51 -6.17 12.69
N SER A 52 3.89 -6.64 11.50
CA SER A 52 4.91 -6.01 10.67
C SER A 52 4.58 -4.58 10.23
N GLU A 53 3.29 -4.28 10.11
CA GLU A 53 2.78 -3.05 9.52
C GLU A 53 1.66 -2.49 10.40
N SER A 54 2.02 -1.84 11.51
CA SER A 54 1.05 -1.16 12.36
C SER A 54 1.15 0.35 12.21
N PHE A 55 0.04 1.04 11.94
CA PHE A 55 0.06 2.48 11.68
C PHE A 55 -1.18 3.23 12.21
N LEU A 56 -1.04 4.55 12.28
CA LEU A 56 -2.08 5.48 12.68
C LEU A 56 -2.72 6.06 11.41
N ASP A 57 -4.02 5.83 11.23
CA ASP A 57 -4.78 6.36 10.10
C ASP A 57 -5.92 7.26 10.59
N ASN A 58 -5.60 8.55 10.73
CA ASN A 58 -6.58 9.56 11.13
C ASN A 58 -7.70 9.79 10.09
N ALA A 59 -7.56 9.27 8.87
CA ALA A 59 -8.62 9.34 7.86
C ALA A 59 -9.56 8.13 7.93
N SER A 60 -9.11 7.01 8.52
CA SER A 60 -9.98 5.87 8.77
C SER A 60 -10.96 6.17 9.90
N GLU A 61 -12.24 5.86 9.69
CA GLU A 61 -13.27 6.00 10.73
C GLU A 61 -13.19 4.90 11.78
N PHE A 62 -12.62 3.74 11.44
CA PHE A 62 -12.57 2.55 12.29
C PHE A 62 -11.15 1.98 12.39
N ASP A 63 -10.92 1.23 13.47
CA ASP A 63 -9.72 0.42 13.62
C ASP A 63 -9.86 -0.85 12.80
N GLY A 64 -8.77 -1.36 12.25
CA GLY A 64 -8.85 -2.58 11.48
C GLY A 64 -7.53 -3.30 11.31
N MET A 65 -7.63 -4.50 10.75
CA MET A 65 -6.52 -5.34 10.39
C MET A 65 -6.82 -6.00 9.04
N ASN A 66 -5.78 -6.41 8.33
CA ASN A 66 -6.00 -7.15 7.10
C ASN A 66 -6.28 -8.64 7.38
N LEU A 67 -6.78 -9.33 6.36
CA LEU A 67 -7.05 -10.76 6.41
C LEU A 67 -5.80 -11.57 6.81
N ALA A 68 -4.61 -11.19 6.32
CA ALA A 68 -3.36 -11.86 6.69
C ALA A 68 -3.07 -11.82 8.21
N THR A 69 -3.39 -10.72 8.89
CA THR A 69 -3.30 -10.65 10.36
C THR A 69 -4.27 -11.62 11.03
N SER A 70 -5.53 -11.65 10.59
CA SER A 70 -6.54 -12.57 11.13
C SER A 70 -6.14 -14.04 10.93
N ASP A 71 -5.65 -14.37 9.74
CA ASP A 71 -5.21 -15.72 9.38
C ASP A 71 -3.97 -16.15 10.19
N ALA A 72 -3.00 -15.24 10.39
CA ALA A 72 -1.83 -15.49 11.20
C ALA A 72 -2.17 -15.75 12.68
N LEU A 73 -3.25 -15.14 13.18
CA LEU A 73 -3.80 -15.38 14.51
C LEU A 73 -4.69 -16.65 14.58
N GLY A 74 -4.98 -17.27 13.44
CA GLY A 74 -5.91 -18.41 13.34
C GLY A 74 -7.37 -18.02 13.65
N TRP A 75 -7.71 -16.74 13.55
CA TRP A 75 -9.03 -16.23 13.89
C TRP A 75 -9.98 -16.33 12.71
N LYS A 76 -11.19 -16.82 12.98
CA LYS A 76 -12.31 -16.78 12.04
C LYS A 76 -13.07 -15.50 12.28
N VAL A 77 -13.48 -14.84 11.21
CA VAL A 77 -14.28 -13.61 11.32
C VAL A 77 -15.63 -13.95 11.98
N ASP A 78 -15.83 -13.45 13.19
CA ASP A 78 -16.96 -13.81 14.06
C ASP A 78 -18.30 -13.34 13.50
N GLU A 79 -18.33 -12.13 12.93
CA GLU A 79 -19.52 -11.51 12.36
C GLU A 79 -19.25 -11.05 10.95
N SER A 80 -19.80 -11.76 9.96
CA SER A 80 -19.76 -11.31 8.58
C SER A 80 -20.47 -9.96 8.45
N SER A 81 -19.72 -8.90 8.19
CA SER A 81 -20.27 -7.57 7.97
C SER A 81 -19.91 -7.15 6.57
N LYS A 82 -20.80 -7.45 5.61
CA LYS A 82 -20.60 -7.12 4.21
C LYS A 82 -20.90 -5.64 3.97
N PHE A 83 -19.99 -4.77 4.35
CA PHE A 83 -20.01 -3.39 3.90
C PHE A 83 -18.77 -3.11 3.06
N ALA A 84 -18.99 -2.36 1.99
CA ALA A 84 -17.93 -1.88 1.13
C ALA A 84 -17.07 -0.88 1.91
N VAL A 85 -15.78 -1.19 2.08
CA VAL A 85 -14.78 -0.25 2.57
C VAL A 85 -14.19 0.45 1.36
N LYS A 86 -14.59 1.71 1.18
CA LYS A 86 -13.98 2.58 0.18
C LYS A 86 -12.85 3.36 0.85
N GLY A 87 -11.62 2.92 0.60
CA GLY A 87 -10.42 3.68 0.98
C GLY A 87 -10.10 4.77 -0.05
N ASN A 88 -8.92 5.38 0.10
CA ASN A 88 -8.36 6.33 -0.87
C ASN A 88 -7.89 5.66 -2.18
N SER A 89 -7.87 4.33 -2.24
CA SER A 89 -7.62 3.56 -3.46
C SER A 89 -8.87 3.51 -4.35
N GLU A 90 -8.68 3.43 -5.67
CA GLU A 90 -9.76 3.09 -6.60
C GLU A 90 -10.37 1.71 -6.31
N HIS A 91 -9.62 0.84 -5.63
CA HIS A 91 -10.11 -0.43 -5.13
C HIS A 91 -11.00 -0.23 -3.89
N THR A 92 -12.27 -0.58 -4.05
CA THR A 92 -13.17 -0.81 -2.92
C THR A 92 -12.86 -2.20 -2.38
N SER A 93 -12.43 -2.30 -1.13
CA SER A 93 -12.22 -3.59 -0.46
C SER A 93 -13.49 -3.94 0.30
N GLU A 94 -13.85 -5.22 0.40
CA GLU A 94 -14.97 -5.63 1.23
C GLU A 94 -14.46 -5.84 2.67
N ALA A 95 -15.11 -5.22 3.66
CA ALA A 95 -14.93 -5.66 5.03
C ALA A 95 -15.51 -7.08 5.12
N LEU A 96 -14.71 -8.01 5.60
CA LEU A 96 -15.14 -9.40 5.79
C LEU A 96 -15.94 -9.52 7.09
N GLY A 97 -15.67 -8.66 8.07
CA GLY A 97 -16.37 -8.61 9.35
C GLY A 97 -15.58 -7.94 10.45
N TRP A 98 -15.84 -8.32 11.70
CA TRP A 98 -15.21 -7.72 12.89
C TRP A 98 -14.65 -8.75 13.85
N HIS A 99 -13.53 -8.41 14.46
CA HIS A 99 -13.05 -9.01 15.70
C HIS A 99 -13.33 -8.05 16.85
N ARG A 100 -13.99 -8.54 17.91
CA ARG A 100 -14.38 -7.72 19.06
C ARG A 100 -13.45 -7.95 20.24
N ASN A 101 -13.28 -6.90 21.06
CA ASN A 101 -12.49 -6.95 22.29
C ASN A 101 -11.06 -7.47 22.08
N VAL A 102 -10.46 -7.14 20.94
CA VAL A 102 -9.07 -7.48 20.63
C VAL A 102 -8.15 -6.65 21.50
N ALA A 103 -7.27 -7.33 22.23
CA ALA A 103 -6.19 -6.71 22.97
C ALA A 103 -4.98 -6.51 22.05
N VAL A 104 -4.68 -5.24 21.74
CA VAL A 104 -3.48 -4.82 21.02
C VAL A 104 -2.49 -4.24 22.01
N THR A 105 -1.29 -4.78 22.04
CA THR A 105 -0.21 -4.23 22.85
C THR A 105 0.67 -3.35 21.98
N LEU A 106 0.86 -2.09 22.38
CA LEU A 106 1.79 -1.15 21.78
C LEU A 106 3.14 -1.27 22.49
N ASN A 107 4.21 -1.36 21.71
CA ASN A 107 5.54 -1.68 22.20
C ASN A 107 6.52 -0.51 21.94
N ASP A 108 7.61 -0.51 22.68
CA ASP A 108 8.76 0.35 22.38
C ASP A 108 9.58 -0.19 21.19
N GLU A 109 10.69 0.48 20.89
CA GLU A 109 11.62 0.10 19.81
C GLU A 109 12.30 -1.26 20.04
N GLU A 110 12.40 -1.71 21.29
CA GLU A 110 12.99 -3.00 21.68
C GLU A 110 11.94 -4.12 21.73
N GLY A 111 10.67 -3.80 21.42
CA GLY A 111 9.55 -4.73 21.47
C GLY A 111 8.99 -4.95 22.89
N LYS A 112 9.37 -4.12 23.87
CA LYS A 112 8.82 -4.22 25.23
C LYS A 112 7.42 -3.58 25.29
N PRO A 113 6.46 -4.22 25.97
CA PRO A 113 5.12 -3.66 26.14
C PRO A 113 5.12 -2.31 26.87
N ILE A 114 4.44 -1.31 26.28
CA ILE A 114 4.17 -0.02 26.92
C ILE A 114 2.75 -0.01 27.48
N ILE A 115 1.77 -0.33 26.64
CA ILE A 115 0.34 -0.31 26.99
C ILE A 115 -0.45 -1.29 26.11
N THR A 116 -1.50 -1.88 26.69
CA THR A 116 -2.47 -2.69 25.94
C THR A 116 -3.78 -1.92 25.81
N ILE A 117 -4.26 -1.79 24.58
CA ILE A 117 -5.54 -1.17 24.25
C ILE A 117 -6.51 -2.26 23.79
N ILE A 118 -7.77 -2.15 24.21
CA ILE A 118 -8.82 -3.11 23.84
C ILE A 118 -9.76 -2.43 22.85
N GLY A 119 -9.94 -3.01 21.66
CA GLY A 119 -10.72 -2.42 20.58
C GLY A 119 -11.50 -3.43 19.75
N ASN A 120 -12.38 -2.93 18.90
CA ASN A 120 -13.05 -3.72 17.87
C ASN A 120 -12.41 -3.37 16.54
N TYR A 121 -12.03 -4.38 15.76
CA TYR A 121 -11.24 -4.21 14.55
C TYR A 121 -11.96 -4.83 13.37
N ALA A 122 -12.17 -4.03 12.32
CA ALA A 122 -12.68 -4.54 11.06
C ALA A 122 -11.60 -5.40 10.37
N VAL A 123 -12.01 -6.49 9.75
CA VAL A 123 -11.13 -7.34 8.93
C VAL A 123 -11.36 -6.99 7.48
N VAL A 124 -10.31 -6.57 6.77
CA VAL A 124 -10.36 -6.19 5.36
C VAL A 124 -9.45 -7.10 4.54
N ASP A 125 -9.94 -7.63 3.43
CA ASP A 125 -9.07 -8.26 2.44
C ASP A 125 -8.46 -7.19 1.52
N ASN A 126 -7.18 -6.89 1.75
CA ASN A 126 -6.41 -5.95 0.95
C ASN A 126 -5.45 -6.65 -0.04
N GLY A 127 -5.47 -7.99 -0.10
CA GLY A 127 -4.56 -8.81 -0.90
C GLY A 127 -3.09 -8.77 -0.48
N ASP A 128 -2.72 -8.08 0.60
CA ASP A 128 -1.34 -8.05 1.10
C ASP A 128 -1.08 -9.27 2.02
N PRO A 129 -0.04 -10.07 1.77
CA PRO A 129 0.27 -11.24 2.60
C PRO A 129 0.90 -10.88 3.95
N LYS A 130 1.34 -9.63 4.17
CA LYS A 130 1.95 -9.22 5.45
C LYS A 130 0.87 -8.86 6.47
N PRO A 131 1.03 -9.23 7.76
CA PRO A 131 0.15 -8.75 8.82
C PRO A 131 0.17 -7.22 8.92
N MET A 132 -1.01 -6.61 8.81
CA MET A 132 -1.25 -5.19 8.97
C MET A 132 -2.30 -4.91 10.05
N LEU A 133 -2.13 -3.80 10.76
CA LEU A 133 -3.04 -3.27 11.77
C LEU A 133 -3.07 -1.75 11.65
N TRP A 134 -4.23 -1.13 11.80
CA TRP A 134 -4.32 0.32 11.89
C TRP A 134 -5.27 0.75 13.00
N LEU A 135 -4.87 1.84 13.66
CA LEU A 135 -5.75 2.58 14.54
C LEU A 135 -6.37 3.71 13.75
N GLY A 136 -7.69 3.64 13.59
CA GLY A 136 -8.47 4.69 13.00
C GLY A 136 -8.80 5.78 14.01
N THR A 137 -9.57 6.76 13.55
CA THR A 137 -10.07 7.85 14.38
C THR A 137 -10.82 7.35 15.61
N THR A 138 -11.59 6.26 15.49
CA THR A 138 -12.34 5.69 16.62
C THR A 138 -11.41 5.16 17.71
N GLY A 139 -10.41 4.33 17.39
CA GLY A 139 -9.47 3.81 18.37
C GLY A 139 -8.59 4.89 18.98
N ILE A 140 -8.10 5.82 18.14
CA ILE A 140 -7.29 6.95 18.60
C ILE A 140 -8.07 7.79 19.61
N ARG A 141 -9.33 8.15 19.32
CA ARG A 141 -10.16 8.93 20.26
C ARG A 141 -10.48 8.16 21.54
N LYS A 142 -10.72 6.85 21.43
CA LYS A 142 -11.04 5.99 22.58
C LYS A 142 -9.95 6.02 23.64
N VAL A 143 -8.69 6.15 23.23
CA VAL A 143 -7.52 6.20 24.12
C VAL A 143 -7.03 7.63 24.38
N GLU A 144 -7.86 8.64 24.07
CA GLU A 144 -7.51 10.06 24.10
C GLU A 144 -6.18 10.36 23.39
N GLY A 145 -5.95 9.65 22.30
CA GLY A 145 -4.70 9.61 21.56
C GLY A 145 -4.38 10.94 20.87
N VAL A 146 -3.12 11.36 20.96
CA VAL A 146 -2.59 12.54 20.26
C VAL A 146 -1.35 12.14 19.47
N CYS A 147 -1.42 12.29 18.14
CA CYS A 147 -0.30 12.03 17.24
C CYS A 147 0.57 13.29 17.09
N ASP A 148 1.84 13.22 17.49
CA ASP A 148 2.86 14.25 17.27
C ASP A 148 3.88 13.72 16.25
N SER A 149 3.56 13.87 14.97
CA SER A 149 4.43 13.43 13.87
C SER A 149 5.74 14.22 13.78
N THR A 150 5.83 15.41 14.40
CA THR A 150 7.08 16.17 14.45
C THR A 150 8.06 15.55 15.44
N LYS A 151 7.56 14.96 16.53
CA LYS A 151 8.36 14.25 17.53
C LYS A 151 8.41 12.74 17.32
N ASN A 152 7.74 12.21 16.30
CA ASN A 152 7.57 10.78 16.07
C ASN A 152 7.01 10.07 17.33
N GLN A 153 5.92 10.62 17.87
CA GLN A 153 5.29 10.12 19.09
C GLN A 153 3.78 10.02 18.94
N PHE A 154 3.22 8.99 19.56
CA PHE A 154 1.80 8.86 19.82
C PHE A 154 1.57 8.84 21.33
N CYS A 155 0.86 9.83 21.83
CA CYS A 155 0.57 9.98 23.25
C CYS A 155 -0.80 9.40 23.55
N ILE A 156 -0.90 8.50 24.52
CA ILE A 156 -2.16 7.92 25.01
C ILE A 156 -2.40 8.40 26.43
N LYS A 157 -3.65 8.72 26.77
CA LYS A 157 -4.07 8.90 28.16
C LYS A 157 -4.99 7.78 28.58
N ASP A 158 -4.59 7.09 29.64
CA ASP A 158 -5.38 6.01 30.22
C ASP A 158 -5.35 6.11 31.74
N HIS A 159 -6.53 6.12 32.36
CA HIS A 159 -6.72 6.23 33.81
C HIS A 159 -5.89 7.34 34.49
N GLY A 160 -5.75 8.50 33.84
CA GLY A 160 -4.99 9.66 34.35
C GLY A 160 -3.47 9.54 34.22
N LYS A 161 -2.96 8.48 33.58
CA LYS A 161 -1.56 8.33 33.19
C LYS A 161 -1.40 8.65 31.71
N THR A 162 -0.27 9.25 31.37
CA THR A 162 0.13 9.49 29.97
C THR A 162 1.21 8.49 29.58
N TYR A 163 1.00 7.83 28.45
CA TYR A 163 1.93 6.90 27.83
C TYR A 163 2.43 7.53 26.53
N ILE A 164 3.74 7.41 26.26
CA ILE A 164 4.37 7.90 25.04
C ILE A 164 4.82 6.68 24.25
N ILE A 165 4.23 6.49 23.07
CA ILE A 165 4.54 5.39 22.17
C ILE A 165 5.40 5.96 21.04
N PRO A 166 6.60 5.41 20.81
CA PRO A 166 7.42 5.84 19.68
C PRO A 166 6.72 5.49 18.36
N THR A 167 6.75 6.42 17.41
CA THR A 167 6.29 6.19 16.05
C THR A 167 7.46 6.36 15.07
N PHE A 168 7.27 5.98 13.81
CA PHE A 168 8.26 6.19 12.76
C PHE A 168 7.57 6.37 11.41
N SER A 169 8.21 7.11 10.51
CA SER A 169 7.79 7.20 9.11
C SER A 169 8.57 6.21 8.25
N LYS A 170 7.97 5.81 7.12
CA LYS A 170 8.67 5.05 6.08
C LYS A 170 9.05 5.99 4.95
N THR A 171 10.30 5.90 4.53
CA THR A 171 10.73 6.55 3.29
C THR A 171 10.25 5.73 2.08
N PRO A 172 9.78 6.38 1.00
CA PRO A 172 9.44 5.68 -0.24
C PRO A 172 10.65 4.92 -0.79
N GLU A 173 10.47 3.64 -1.14
CA GLU A 173 11.49 2.91 -1.90
C GLU A 173 11.53 3.43 -3.33
N VAL A 174 12.55 4.22 -3.68
CA VAL A 174 12.82 4.62 -5.07
C VAL A 174 13.29 3.37 -5.82
N LYS A 175 12.38 2.73 -6.57
CA LYS A 175 12.77 1.66 -7.51
C LYS A 175 13.24 2.33 -8.80
N ASP A 176 14.49 2.07 -9.17
CA ASP A 176 15.09 2.55 -10.42
C ASP A 176 14.16 2.26 -11.62
N LEU A 177 14.02 3.24 -12.52
CA LEU A 177 13.26 3.08 -13.74
C LEU A 177 13.74 1.83 -14.50
N PRO A 178 12.83 1.00 -15.06
CA PRO A 178 13.25 0.02 -16.04
C PRO A 178 13.88 0.78 -17.21
N LYS A 179 15.18 0.56 -17.43
CA LYS A 179 15.84 1.01 -18.66
C LYS A 179 15.09 0.35 -19.81
N GLU A 180 14.68 1.17 -20.76
CA GLU A 180 14.13 0.72 -22.03
C GLU A 180 15.12 -0.27 -22.65
N GLU A 181 14.76 -1.57 -22.70
CA GLU A 181 15.44 -2.50 -23.59
C GLU A 181 15.15 -2.00 -25.00
N GLN A 182 16.09 -1.25 -25.57
CA GLN A 182 16.12 -1.05 -27.00
C GLN A 182 16.36 -2.42 -27.64
N ASP A 183 15.29 -3.03 -28.12
CA ASP A 183 15.37 -4.07 -29.14
C ASP A 183 16.08 -3.48 -30.37
N GLN A 184 17.41 -3.57 -30.38
CA GLN A 184 18.18 -3.41 -31.60
C GLN A 184 17.92 -4.64 -32.47
N SER A 185 16.81 -4.67 -33.20
CA SER A 185 16.78 -5.43 -34.44
C SER A 185 17.68 -4.68 -35.42
N SER A 186 18.94 -5.08 -35.49
CA SER A 186 19.85 -4.68 -36.54
C SER A 186 19.21 -5.06 -37.88
N THR A 187 18.69 -4.08 -38.59
CA THR A 187 18.39 -4.22 -40.00
C THR A 187 19.72 -4.51 -40.69
N ASN A 188 19.94 -5.77 -41.07
CA ASN A 188 21.07 -6.20 -41.87
C ASN A 188 21.09 -5.37 -43.17
N SER A 189 21.92 -4.33 -43.22
CA SER A 189 22.29 -3.70 -44.48
C SER A 189 23.15 -4.69 -45.24
N SER A 190 22.56 -5.34 -46.24
CA SER A 190 23.25 -6.18 -47.21
C SER A 190 24.34 -5.37 -47.91
N ASN A 191 25.59 -5.82 -47.80
CA ASN A 191 26.70 -5.32 -48.59
C ASN A 191 27.16 -6.37 -49.62
N LEU A 192 27.50 -5.86 -50.81
CA LEU A 192 28.38 -6.42 -51.87
C LEU A 192 27.76 -7.54 -52.74
N THR A 193 27.92 -7.64 -54.08
CA THR A 193 28.67 -6.92 -55.13
C THR A 193 28.23 -7.51 -56.48
N GLY A 194 28.30 -6.75 -57.58
CA GLY A 194 28.07 -7.28 -58.92
C GLY A 194 28.49 -6.31 -60.02
N GLU A 195 29.76 -6.35 -60.38
CA GLU A 195 30.41 -5.66 -61.50
C GLU A 195 30.01 -6.28 -62.85
N LYS A 196 29.74 -5.44 -63.88
CA LYS A 196 30.20 -5.60 -65.29
C LYS A 196 29.55 -4.58 -66.27
N ASP A 197 30.39 -3.65 -66.70
CA ASP A 197 30.77 -3.29 -68.09
C ASP A 197 29.79 -3.07 -69.27
N LEU A 198 30.15 -2.00 -70.03
CA LEU A 198 29.92 -1.72 -71.47
C LEU A 198 28.47 -1.33 -71.88
N LYS A 199 28.19 -0.30 -72.68
CA LYS A 199 28.88 0.16 -73.89
C LYS A 199 28.39 1.56 -74.33
N LYS A 200 29.31 2.30 -74.95
CA LYS A 200 29.15 3.59 -75.65
C LYS A 200 28.53 3.39 -77.05
N SER A 201 27.58 4.24 -77.44
CA SER A 201 27.13 4.52 -78.82
C SER A 201 25.98 5.55 -78.74
N ALA A 202 25.88 6.61 -79.55
CA ALA A 202 26.70 7.23 -80.58
C ALA A 202 26.30 8.71 -80.64
#